data_AF-A0A2V9RWX8-F1
#
_entry.id   AF-A0A2V9RWX8-F1
#
_cell.length_a   1.000
_cell.length_b   1.000
_cell.length_c   1.000
_cell.angle_alpha   90.00
_cell.angle_beta   90.00
_cell.angle_gamma   90.00
#
_symmetry.space_group_name_H-M   'P 1'
#
loop_
_entity.id
_entity.type
_entity.pdbx_description
1 polymer ?
#
loop_
_entity_poly.entity_id
_entity_poly.type
_entity_poly.pdbx_seq_one_letter_code
_entity_poly.pdbx_strand_id
1 'polypeptide(L)'
;MTSLNISLPEALKDYVEGQVASGDWGTPSEYVRELIRQDKERRLGNLEQGLIAAAEGRKVEIPAADIRKKGLVAALRARTRR
;
A
#
# COMPACT_ATOMS: atom_id res chain seq x y z
N MET A 1 -15.27 -3.54 20.31
CA MET A 1 -15.10 -4.30 19.06
C MET A 1 -16.00 -3.67 18.00
N THR A 2 -15.46 -3.36 16.83
CA THR A 2 -16.26 -2.89 15.69
C THR A 2 -16.53 -4.09 14.80
N SER A 3 -17.80 -4.35 14.46
CA SER A 3 -18.18 -5.41 13.53
C SER A 3 -18.05 -4.92 12.09
N LEU A 4 -17.55 -5.81 11.22
CA LEU A 4 -17.51 -5.59 9.78
C LEU A 4 -18.29 -6.75 9.14
N ASN A 5 -19.37 -6.42 8.44
CA ASN A 5 -20.14 -7.41 7.68
C ASN A 5 -19.69 -7.34 6.22
N ILE A 6 -19.27 -8.48 5.69
CA ILE A 6 -18.80 -8.62 4.30
C ILE A 6 -19.49 -9.81 3.66
N SER A 7 -19.95 -9.65 2.42
CA SER A 7 -20.43 -10.75 1.59
C SER A 7 -19.29 -11.22 0.72
N LEU A 8 -19.01 -12.53 0.76
CA LEU A 8 -17.98 -13.18 -0.03
C LEU A 8 -18.62 -14.15 -1.02
N PRO A 9 -18.10 -14.28 -2.25
CA PRO A 9 -18.41 -15.40 -3.12
C PRO A 9 -18.10 -16.75 -2.43
N GLU A 10 -18.85 -17.79 -2.79
CA GLU A 10 -18.73 -19.13 -2.18
C GLU A 10 -17.29 -19.64 -2.19
N ALA A 11 -16.58 -19.53 -3.32
CA ALA A 11 -15.18 -19.94 -3.42
C ALA A 11 -14.23 -19.24 -2.42
N LEU A 12 -14.48 -17.96 -2.11
CA LEU A 12 -13.67 -17.24 -1.12
C LEU A 12 -14.06 -17.63 0.31
N LYS A 13 -15.33 -17.93 0.55
CA LYS A 13 -15.79 -18.43 1.85
C LYS A 13 -15.15 -19.79 2.14
N ASP A 14 -15.19 -20.72 1.19
CA ASP A 14 -14.60 -22.07 1.35
C ASP A 14 -13.10 -22.01 1.59
N TYR A 15 -12.41 -21.10 0.90
CA TYR A 15 -10.98 -20.85 1.13
C TYR A 15 -10.70 -20.39 2.57
N VAL A 16 -11.47 -19.41 3.07
CA VAL A 16 -11.31 -18.91 4.45
C VAL A 16 -11.65 -19.99 5.47
N GLU A 17 -12.69 -20.78 5.24
CA GLU A 17 -13.05 -21.91 6.12
C GLU A 17 -11.95 -22.97 6.13
N GLY A 18 -11.32 -23.26 4.98
CA GLY A 18 -10.17 -24.15 4.88
C GLY A 18 -8.95 -23.65 5.65
N GLN A 19 -8.69 -22.34 5.67
CA GLN A 19 -7.63 -21.73 6.48
C GLN A 19 -7.92 -21.84 7.97
N VAL A 20 -9.18 -21.66 8.40
CA VAL A 20 -9.56 -21.87 9.80
C VAL A 20 -9.42 -23.35 10.18
N ALA A 21 -9.77 -24.27 9.27
CA ALA A 21 -9.65 -25.70 9.48
C ALA A 21 -8.19 -26.21 9.55
N SER A 22 -7.20 -25.49 8.99
CA SER A 22 -5.78 -25.85 9.14
C SER A 22 -5.27 -25.65 10.57
N GLY A 23 -6.03 -24.96 11.42
CA GLY A 23 -5.72 -24.73 12.83
C GLY A 23 -4.88 -23.49 13.10
N ASP A 24 -4.49 -22.76 12.06
CA ASP A 24 -3.68 -21.53 12.18
C ASP A 24 -4.52 -20.33 12.67
N TRP A 25 -5.86 -20.39 12.51
CA TRP A 25 -6.79 -19.36 12.97
C TRP A 25 -8.05 -19.99 13.59
N GLY A 26 -8.56 -19.41 14.68
CA GLY A 26 -9.74 -19.92 15.39
C GLY A 26 -11.08 -19.46 14.80
N THR A 27 -11.08 -18.38 14.01
CA THR A 27 -12.30 -17.88 13.34
C THR A 27 -12.00 -17.23 11.98
N PRO A 28 -12.96 -17.19 11.04
CA PRO A 28 -12.82 -16.44 9.80
C PRO A 28 -12.46 -14.96 10.01
N SER A 29 -13.05 -14.34 11.04
CA SER A 29 -12.77 -12.95 11.42
C SER A 29 -11.32 -12.74 11.86
N GLU A 30 -10.70 -13.75 12.46
CA GLU A 30 -9.29 -13.70 12.86
C GLU A 30 -8.38 -13.77 11.64
N TYR A 31 -8.66 -14.69 10.72
CA TYR A 31 -7.95 -14.80 9.44
C TYR A 31 -8.01 -13.48 8.65
N VAL A 32 -9.21 -12.89 8.52
CA VAL A 32 -9.40 -11.63 7.79
C VAL A 32 -8.65 -10.47 8.46
N ARG A 33 -8.63 -10.39 9.79
CA ARG A 33 -7.85 -9.37 10.50
C ARG A 33 -6.36 -9.49 10.23
N GLU A 34 -5.84 -10.72 10.22
CA GLU A 34 -4.43 -10.96 9.95
C GLU A 34 -4.09 -10.63 8.49
N LEU A 35 -4.94 -10.97 7.52
CA LEU A 35 -4.78 -10.55 6.13
C LEU A 35 -4.71 -9.02 5.98
N ILE A 36 -5.55 -8.27 6.70
CA ILE A 36 -5.52 -6.80 6.69
C ILE A 36 -4.21 -6.28 7.29
N ARG A 37 -3.71 -6.90 8.37
CA ARG A 37 -2.43 -6.54 8.99
C ARG A 37 -1.27 -6.74 8.02
N GLN A 38 -1.24 -7.89 7.34
CA GLN A 38 -0.21 -8.21 6.34
C GLN A 38 -0.30 -7.31 5.10
N ASP A 39 -1.50 -6.96 4.64
CA ASP A 39 -1.67 -5.98 3.55
C ASP A 39 -1.11 -4.60 3.96
N LYS A 40 -1.43 -4.14 5.17
CA LYS A 40 -0.91 -2.88 5.70
C LYS A 40 0.61 -2.90 5.78
N GLU A 41 1.19 -3.98 6.31
CA GLU A 41 2.63 -4.15 6.44
C GLU A 41 3.33 -4.16 5.06
N ARG A 42 2.79 -4.91 4.09
CA ARG A 42 3.30 -4.91 2.71
C ARG A 42 3.23 -3.53 2.06
N ARG A 43 2.13 -2.79 2.23
CA ARG A 43 2.01 -1.42 1.70
C ARG A 43 3.02 -0.47 2.32
N LEU A 44 3.27 -0.58 3.62
CA LEU A 44 4.27 0.22 4.32
C LEU A 44 5.69 -0.12 3.82
N GLY A 45 6.03 -1.41 3.73
CA GLY A 45 7.33 -1.85 3.21
C GLY A 45 7.57 -1.39 1.77
N ASN A 46 6.56 -1.50 0.90
CA ASN A 46 6.66 -1.01 -0.48
C ASN A 46 6.86 0.51 -0.55
N LEU A 47 6.21 1.26 0.35
CA LEU A 47 6.39 2.71 0.44
C LEU A 47 7.81 3.05 0.90
N GLU A 48 8.31 2.41 1.94
CA GLU A 48 9.68 2.60 2.44
C GLU A 48 10.71 2.29 1.36
N GLN A 49 10.56 1.16 0.65
CA GLN A 49 11.42 0.82 -0.48
C GLN A 49 11.36 1.86 -1.59
N GLY A 50 10.17 2.37 -1.91
CA GLY A 50 9.99 3.45 -2.87
C GLY A 50 10.69 4.75 -2.44
N LEU A 51 10.65 5.09 -1.14
CA LEU A 51 11.31 6.26 -0.59
C LEU A 51 12.84 6.11 -0.58
N ILE A 52 13.36 4.93 -0.24
CA ILE A 52 14.80 4.63 -0.31
C ILE A 52 15.29 4.75 -1.75
N ALA A 53 14.59 4.10 -2.69
CA ALA A 53 14.92 4.19 -4.12
C ALA A 53 14.85 5.64 -4.64
N ALA A 54 13.88 6.43 -4.17
CA ALA A 54 13.80 7.85 -4.51
C ALA A 54 14.93 8.69 -3.91
N ALA A 55 15.38 8.36 -2.69
CA ALA A 55 16.47 9.05 -2.01
C ALA A 55 17.84 8.75 -2.64
N GLU A 56 18.05 7.53 -3.12
CA GLU A 56 19.23 7.12 -3.90
C GLU A 56 19.17 7.62 -5.35
N GLY A 57 17.97 8.01 -5.80
CA GLY A 57 17.73 8.54 -7.13
C GLY A 57 18.39 9.91 -7.39
N ARG A 58 18.25 10.37 -8.63
CA ARG A 58 18.79 11.65 -9.09
C ARG A 58 18.17 12.80 -8.30
N LYS A 59 19.00 13.55 -7.58
CA LYS A 59 18.59 14.80 -6.93
C LYS A 59 18.26 15.84 -8.01
N VAL A 60 17.07 16.43 -7.93
CA VAL A 60 16.64 17.51 -8.84
C VAL A 60 16.47 18.77 -8.02
N GLU A 61 17.37 19.73 -8.21
CA GLU A 61 17.26 21.04 -7.58
C GLU A 61 16.24 21.89 -8.34
N ILE A 62 15.19 22.35 -7.66
CA ILE A 62 14.17 23.22 -8.25
C ILE A 62 14.16 24.57 -7.54
N PRO A 63 14.44 25.68 -8.26
CA PRO A 63 14.29 27.01 -7.69
C PRO A 63 12.86 27.26 -7.21
N ALA A 64 12.70 27.79 -6.00
CA ALA A 64 11.38 28.09 -5.43
C ALA A 64 10.55 29.05 -6.31
N ALA A 65 11.21 29.89 -7.12
CA ALA A 65 10.55 30.77 -8.08
C ALA A 65 9.83 29.99 -9.21
N ASP A 66 10.37 28.86 -9.64
CA ASP A 66 9.77 28.03 -10.70
C ASP A 66 8.58 27.23 -10.18
N ILE A 67 8.64 26.79 -8.92
CA ILE A 67 7.51 26.12 -8.25
C ILE A 67 6.33 27.09 -8.14
N ARG A 68 6.58 28.34 -7.73
CA ARG A 68 5.54 29.37 -7.61
C ARG A 68 4.92 29.76 -8.95
N LYS A 69 5.69 29.73 -10.05
CA LYS A 69 5.20 30.11 -11.38
C LYS A 69 4.48 29.00 -12.13
N LYS A 70 4.96 27.76 -12.05
CA LYS A 70 4.51 26.64 -12.90
C LYS A 70 3.86 25.49 -12.13
N GLY A 71 3.98 25.48 -10.81
CA GLY A 71 3.61 24.35 -9.96
C GLY A 71 4.67 23.24 -9.95
N LEU A 72 4.75 22.51 -8.85
CA LEU A 72 5.79 21.50 -8.59
C LEU A 72 5.85 20.41 -9.69
N VAL A 73 4.69 19.87 -10.07
CA VAL A 73 4.61 18.76 -11.04
C VAL A 73 5.08 19.19 -12.43
N ALA A 74 4.74 20.40 -12.88
CA ALA A 74 5.16 20.89 -14.20
C ALA A 74 6.66 21.22 -14.22
N ALA A 75 7.18 21.82 -13.14
CA ALA A 75 8.61 22.11 -12.99
C ALA A 75 9.46 20.83 -12.97
N LEU A 76 8.98 19.77 -12.30
CA LEU A 76 9.63 18.46 -12.29
C LEU A 76 9.63 17.81 -13.69
N ARG A 77 8.48 17.73 -14.36
CA ARG A 77 8.36 17.12 -15.70
C ARG A 77 9.25 17.79 -16.75
N ALA A 78 9.40 19.10 -16.68
CA ALA A 78 10.28 19.85 -17.58
C ALA A 78 11.77 19.49 -17.41
N ARG A 79 12.17 19.01 -16.22
CA ARG A 79 13.56 18.70 -15.88
C ARG A 79 13.91 17.22 -16.02
N THR A 80 12.94 16.31 -15.79
CA THR A 80 13.15 14.86 -15.89
C THR A 80 12.98 14.29 -17.29
N ARG A 81 12.44 15.05 -18.26
CA ARG A 81 12.34 14.66 -19.68
C ARG A 81 13.55 15.07 -20.55
N ARG A 82 14.61 15.62 -19.95
CA ARG A 82 15.91 15.86 -20.61
C ARG A 82 16.92 14.83 -20.13
#